data_AF-A0A0D7AW16-F1
#
_entry.id   AF-A0A0D7AW16-F1
#
_cell.length_a   1.000
_cell.length_b   1.000
_cell.length_c   1.000
_cell.angle_alpha   90.00
_cell.angle_beta   90.00
_cell.angle_gamma   90.00
#
_symmetry.space_group_name_H-M   'P 1'
#
loop_
_entity.id
_entity.type
_entity.pdbx_description
1 polymer ?
#
loop_
_entity_poly.entity_id
_entity_poly.type
_entity_poly.pdbx_seq_one_letter_code
_entity_poly.pdbx_strand_id
1 'polypeptide(L)'
;MAAKRKTKQPSRASKTHNAPGGRSSFNDSISQAQSSSRDVLPAPETTTTHPSTLSTPLAWVLVSADGRYAVATSDSYGEYVWWPAVTSPGTEGLYITDLCGPVPESVFTTQPLRVASVEHAVPFSLTERNLPFTLAPKFQWLGHPYKHQKRDHKDLTTCWAEGVSEMRRRILGDVPARSVDEVDTSTHRLFRSPSLDETVPGLDPFLRFPEQVLARWRPSSNSEYWPALVVAYIPPADPGKSGRYLVQYFDDDEKEIPRDWFFTLTEPGFRTCRLGKFQTLHVLVNQDTRAAWEDTHVASLPTPDAYNSLSIREQFRFVVPIVNAILLNQYEPSRQSFQEFSTGGKKRRQLIEKSSLRGDMEEFEVEEVLYWISEYCLRNNRTGATDDGQRPIGCAEYEAMSDATKLDFCSCVVLIQVVKQILLWRYALRESPEVLTMGEEVALSDTASSLLKQEDWVEQICNKRKVLD
;
A
#
# COMPACT_ATOMS: atom_id res chain seq x y z
N MET A 1 3.89 75.72 22.41
CA MET A 1 3.96 75.07 21.08
C MET A 1 2.72 74.22 20.89
N ALA A 2 2.08 74.37 19.73
CA ALA A 2 0.76 73.86 19.41
C ALA A 2 0.80 72.50 18.68
N ALA A 3 -0.15 71.60 19.00
CA ALA A 3 -0.66 70.53 18.11
C ALA A 3 -1.94 69.96 18.76
N LYS A 4 -3.17 70.38 18.41
CA LYS A 4 -4.06 69.98 17.30
C LYS A 4 -4.43 68.48 17.18
N ARG A 5 -5.74 68.24 17.44
CA ARG A 5 -6.71 67.38 16.69
C ARG A 5 -6.60 65.86 16.92
N LYS A 6 -7.68 65.05 16.95
CA LYS A 6 -9.02 65.17 16.32
C LYS A 6 -10.02 64.19 16.99
N THR A 7 -11.21 64.69 17.30
CA THR A 7 -12.41 63.93 17.69
C THR A 7 -13.14 63.43 16.43
N LYS A 8 -13.69 62.22 16.43
CA LYS A 8 -14.53 61.68 15.34
C LYS A 8 -15.83 61.10 15.93
N GLN A 9 -16.96 61.68 15.53
CA GLN A 9 -18.32 61.21 15.79
C GLN A 9 -18.79 60.21 14.71
N PRO A 10 -19.83 59.40 14.97
CA PRO A 10 -20.36 58.39 14.04
C PRO A 10 -21.56 58.92 13.23
N SER A 11 -21.74 58.40 12.00
CA SER A 11 -22.87 58.71 11.12
C SER A 11 -23.75 57.48 10.83
N ARG A 12 -25.04 57.68 11.10
CA ARG A 12 -26.30 57.01 10.71
C ARG A 12 -26.38 56.23 9.37
N ALA A 13 -26.99 55.04 9.48
CA ALA A 13 -28.20 54.49 8.83
C ALA A 13 -28.69 54.90 7.40
N SER A 14 -29.04 53.88 6.58
CA SER A 14 -30.23 53.73 5.68
C SER A 14 -30.13 52.33 5.01
N LYS A 15 -31.05 51.34 5.12
CA LYS A 15 -32.44 51.12 4.63
C LYS A 15 -32.67 51.29 3.12
N THR A 16 -32.93 50.17 2.40
CA THR A 16 -34.10 49.85 1.49
C THR A 16 -33.81 48.59 0.64
N HIS A 17 -34.59 47.50 0.76
CA HIS A 17 -35.68 47.03 -0.13
C HIS A 17 -35.31 46.66 -1.59
N ASN A 18 -35.37 45.37 -1.95
CA ASN A 18 -36.41 44.77 -2.85
C ASN A 18 -36.05 43.35 -3.34
N ALA A 19 -37.11 42.54 -3.51
CA ALA A 19 -37.13 41.16 -4.02
C ALA A 19 -37.54 41.13 -5.54
N PRO A 20 -38.10 40.05 -6.11
CA PRO A 20 -37.38 39.00 -6.84
C PRO A 20 -37.89 38.78 -8.30
N GLY A 21 -37.16 37.99 -9.08
CA GLY A 21 -37.58 37.44 -10.39
C GLY A 21 -36.40 36.74 -11.05
N GLY A 22 -36.51 35.65 -11.79
CA GLY A 22 -37.64 34.93 -12.33
C GLY A 22 -37.14 33.61 -12.96
N ARG A 23 -38.10 32.77 -13.32
CA ARG A 23 -38.02 31.40 -13.86
C ARG A 23 -37.32 31.27 -15.23
N SER A 24 -37.14 30.00 -15.61
CA SER A 24 -37.16 29.44 -16.98
C SER A 24 -35.76 29.22 -17.59
N SER A 25 -35.40 28.12 -18.24
CA SER A 25 -36.18 27.05 -18.90
C SER A 25 -35.39 25.73 -18.91
N PHE A 26 -36.12 24.63 -18.76
CA PHE A 26 -35.77 23.30 -19.26
C PHE A 26 -35.59 23.35 -20.79
N ASN A 27 -34.60 22.63 -21.31
CA ASN A 27 -34.63 22.15 -22.69
C ASN A 27 -34.02 20.75 -22.77
N ASP A 28 -34.87 19.82 -23.20
CA ASP A 28 -34.53 18.47 -23.64
C ASP A 28 -33.65 18.52 -24.89
N SER A 29 -32.74 17.56 -25.04
CA SER A 29 -32.34 17.03 -26.35
C SER A 29 -31.78 15.62 -26.22
N ILE A 30 -32.43 14.74 -26.98
CA ILE A 30 -32.30 13.30 -27.07
C ILE A 30 -31.30 12.92 -28.18
N SER A 31 -30.53 11.85 -27.91
CA SER A 31 -29.90 10.89 -28.84
C SER A 31 -28.75 11.31 -29.75
N GLN A 32 -27.57 10.76 -29.46
CA GLN A 32 -26.74 10.07 -30.47
C GLN A 32 -26.06 8.86 -29.80
N ALA A 33 -26.47 7.65 -30.22
CA ALA A 33 -25.81 6.41 -29.85
C ALA A 33 -24.52 6.27 -30.66
N GLN A 34 -23.38 6.33 -29.98
CA GLN A 34 -22.08 5.97 -30.53
C GLN A 34 -21.83 4.47 -30.25
N SER A 35 -21.29 3.76 -31.25
CA SER A 35 -20.90 2.36 -31.13
C SER A 35 -19.85 2.19 -30.04
N SER A 36 -20.20 1.49 -28.96
CA SER A 36 -19.30 1.20 -27.85
C SER A 36 -18.17 0.27 -28.31
N SER A 37 -16.95 0.69 -27.99
CA SER A 37 -15.74 -0.12 -28.07
C SER A 37 -15.89 -1.40 -27.25
N ARG A 38 -15.18 -2.46 -27.65
CA ARG A 38 -15.19 -3.79 -27.03
C ARG A 38 -14.64 -3.72 -25.59
N ASP A 39 -15.48 -4.05 -24.61
CA ASP A 39 -15.05 -4.27 -23.22
C ASP A 39 -14.41 -5.67 -23.11
N VAL A 40 -13.11 -5.75 -23.39
CA VAL A 40 -12.27 -6.89 -22.95
C VAL A 40 -11.89 -6.62 -21.50
N LEU A 41 -11.91 -7.66 -20.66
CA LEU A 41 -11.46 -7.59 -19.27
C LEU A 41 -10.11 -6.88 -19.15
N PRO A 42 -9.92 -5.97 -18.18
CA PRO A 42 -8.57 -5.67 -17.76
C PRO A 42 -8.02 -6.93 -17.09
N ALA A 43 -7.10 -7.62 -17.77
CA ALA A 43 -6.09 -8.38 -17.06
C ALA A 43 -5.43 -7.45 -16.02
N PRO A 44 -4.86 -7.95 -14.89
CA PRO A 44 -3.97 -7.11 -14.09
C PRO A 44 -2.96 -6.44 -15.03
N GLU A 45 -2.74 -5.13 -14.90
CA GLU A 45 -1.95 -4.35 -15.87
C GLU A 45 -0.50 -4.85 -15.93
N THR A 46 -0.25 -5.90 -16.70
CA THR A 46 1.08 -6.25 -17.17
C THR A 46 1.39 -5.29 -18.30
N THR A 47 2.35 -4.40 -18.08
CA THR A 47 2.86 -3.48 -19.11
C THR A 47 3.17 -4.26 -20.40
N THR A 48 2.56 -3.81 -21.50
CA THR A 48 2.31 -4.59 -22.71
C THR A 48 3.58 -4.88 -23.50
N THR A 49 4.19 -6.01 -23.19
CA THR A 49 4.77 -6.92 -24.19
C THR A 49 4.15 -8.26 -23.88
N HIS A 50 3.07 -8.64 -24.58
CA HIS A 50 2.45 -9.95 -24.38
C HIS A 50 3.52 -11.02 -24.64
N PRO A 51 3.98 -11.74 -23.60
CA PRO A 51 4.92 -12.82 -23.84
C PRO A 51 4.17 -13.86 -24.67
N SER A 52 4.73 -14.25 -25.81
CA SER A 52 4.15 -15.30 -26.65
C SER A 52 4.08 -16.65 -25.94
N THR A 53 4.70 -16.75 -24.74
CA THR A 53 4.76 -17.96 -23.93
C THR A 53 4.63 -17.67 -22.43
N LEU A 54 3.87 -18.48 -21.70
CA LEU A 54 3.88 -18.47 -20.23
C LEU A 54 5.27 -18.91 -19.74
N SER A 55 5.92 -18.10 -18.91
CA SER A 55 7.28 -18.33 -18.43
C SER A 55 7.36 -19.31 -17.25
N THR A 56 6.23 -19.60 -16.61
CA THR A 56 6.13 -20.46 -15.43
C THR A 56 5.07 -21.55 -15.65
N PRO A 57 5.21 -22.73 -15.04
CA PRO A 57 4.22 -23.81 -15.13
C PRO A 57 2.96 -23.55 -14.29
N LEU A 58 2.86 -22.39 -13.64
CA LEU A 58 1.76 -22.03 -12.76
C LEU A 58 1.18 -20.71 -13.25
N ALA A 59 -0.14 -20.63 -13.33
CA ALA A 59 -0.83 -19.43 -13.77
C ALA A 59 -2.17 -19.27 -13.05
N TRP A 60 -2.66 -18.04 -13.02
CA TRP A 60 -4.06 -17.75 -12.76
C TRP A 60 -4.80 -17.85 -14.08
N VAL A 61 -5.90 -18.60 -14.10
CA VAL A 61 -6.72 -18.79 -15.29
C VAL A 61 -8.14 -18.34 -15.05
N LEU A 62 -8.76 -17.68 -16.01
CA LEU A 62 -10.11 -17.18 -15.85
C LEU A 62 -11.15 -18.28 -16.13
N VAL A 63 -11.93 -18.62 -15.11
CA VAL A 63 -12.92 -19.71 -15.13
C VAL A 63 -14.28 -19.15 -14.77
N SER A 64 -15.34 -19.59 -15.44
CA SER A 64 -16.71 -19.22 -15.08
C SER A 64 -17.09 -19.84 -13.74
N ALA A 65 -18.14 -19.32 -13.09
CA ALA A 65 -18.73 -19.92 -11.89
C ALA A 65 -19.28 -21.33 -12.15
N ASP A 66 -19.49 -21.68 -13.43
CA ASP A 66 -19.83 -23.02 -13.92
C ASP A 66 -18.59 -23.80 -14.40
N GLY A 67 -17.38 -23.37 -14.03
CA GLY A 67 -16.15 -24.13 -14.27
C GLY A 67 -15.63 -24.12 -15.70
N ARG A 68 -16.27 -23.39 -16.59
CA ARG A 68 -15.87 -23.35 -17.99
C ARG A 68 -14.85 -22.23 -18.15
N TYR A 69 -13.75 -22.47 -18.85
CA TYR A 69 -12.85 -21.38 -19.19
C TYR A 69 -13.59 -20.29 -19.94
N ALA A 70 -13.19 -19.03 -19.72
CA ALA A 70 -13.60 -17.96 -20.60
C ALA A 70 -13.18 -18.31 -22.03
N VAL A 71 -14.18 -18.55 -22.88
CA VAL A 71 -13.96 -18.71 -24.32
C VAL A 71 -13.98 -17.31 -24.90
N ALA A 72 -12.98 -16.97 -25.71
CA ALA A 72 -12.85 -15.67 -26.39
C ALA A 72 -13.97 -15.38 -27.41
N THR A 73 -15.03 -16.20 -27.45
CA THR A 73 -16.23 -15.96 -28.23
C THR A 73 -17.10 -14.92 -27.53
N SER A 74 -17.58 -13.93 -28.29
CA SER A 74 -18.36 -12.76 -27.87
C SER A 74 -19.64 -13.02 -27.07
N ASP A 75 -20.05 -14.28 -26.93
CA ASP A 75 -21.39 -14.65 -26.47
C ASP A 75 -21.35 -15.33 -25.09
N SER A 76 -20.18 -15.40 -24.45
CA SER A 76 -20.00 -16.06 -23.15
C SER A 76 -20.38 -15.14 -21.97
N TYR A 77 -21.67 -14.86 -21.84
CA TYR A 77 -22.22 -14.16 -20.68
C TYR A 77 -22.14 -15.04 -19.42
N GLY A 78 -21.61 -14.49 -18.33
CA GLY A 78 -21.56 -15.23 -17.08
C GLY A 78 -20.71 -14.57 -16.01
N GLU A 79 -20.71 -15.19 -14.84
CA GLU A 79 -19.83 -14.85 -13.74
C GLU A 79 -18.52 -15.61 -13.87
N TYR A 80 -17.40 -14.93 -13.64
CA TYR A 80 -16.04 -15.47 -13.78
C TYR A 80 -15.19 -15.17 -12.55
N VAL A 81 -14.19 -16.02 -12.33
CA VAL A 81 -13.22 -15.94 -11.24
C VAL A 81 -11.85 -16.38 -11.75
N TRP A 82 -10.80 -15.73 -11.27
CA TRP A 82 -9.43 -16.17 -11.53
C TRP A 82 -9.08 -17.34 -10.61
N TRP A 83 -8.76 -18.48 -11.21
CA TRP A 83 -8.50 -19.74 -10.53
C TRP A 83 -7.02 -20.11 -10.63
N PRO A 84 -6.38 -20.63 -9.57
CA PRO A 84 -5.02 -21.13 -9.65
C PRO A 84 -4.94 -22.41 -10.49
N ALA A 85 -4.07 -22.47 -11.49
CA ALA A 85 -3.86 -23.65 -12.32
C ALA A 85 -2.39 -23.95 -12.60
N VAL A 86 -2.13 -25.20 -12.95
CA VAL A 86 -0.87 -25.67 -13.51
C VAL A 86 -1.01 -25.71 -15.02
N THR A 87 -0.13 -25.00 -15.72
CA THR A 87 -0.12 -24.91 -17.18
C THR A 87 0.97 -25.81 -17.75
N SER A 88 0.62 -26.59 -18.76
CA SER A 88 1.56 -27.34 -19.60
C SER A 88 1.39 -26.96 -21.08
N PRO A 89 2.46 -27.03 -21.89
CA PRO A 89 2.37 -26.75 -23.33
C PRO A 89 1.42 -27.73 -24.02
N GLY A 90 0.43 -27.23 -24.76
CA GLY A 90 -0.48 -28.00 -25.59
C GLY A 90 -0.11 -27.97 -27.08
N THR A 91 -0.98 -28.54 -27.92
CA THR A 91 -0.87 -28.44 -29.39
C THR A 91 -1.38 -27.08 -29.87
N GLU A 92 -0.83 -26.56 -30.97
CA GLU A 92 -1.31 -25.33 -31.66
C GLU A 92 -1.18 -24.03 -30.84
N GLY A 93 -0.19 -23.95 -29.95
CA GLY A 93 0.05 -22.75 -29.13
C GLY A 93 -0.94 -22.57 -27.98
N LEU A 94 -1.76 -23.59 -27.70
CA LEU A 94 -2.64 -23.62 -26.54
C LEU A 94 -1.92 -24.16 -25.31
N TYR A 95 -2.42 -23.81 -24.13
CA TYR A 95 -1.97 -24.39 -22.86
C TYR A 95 -3.01 -25.38 -22.36
N ILE A 96 -2.54 -26.52 -21.87
CA ILE A 96 -3.36 -27.45 -21.10
C ILE A 96 -3.25 -27.00 -19.65
N THR A 97 -4.39 -26.81 -18.99
CA THR A 97 -4.43 -26.25 -17.66
C THR A 97 -5.17 -27.17 -16.70
N ASP A 98 -4.47 -27.58 -15.64
CA ASP A 98 -5.04 -28.35 -14.56
C ASP A 98 -5.34 -27.39 -13.41
N LEU A 99 -6.62 -27.18 -13.09
CA LEU A 99 -7.02 -26.36 -11.96
C LEU A 99 -6.48 -26.98 -10.66
N CYS A 100 -5.89 -26.16 -9.80
CA CYS A 100 -5.52 -26.55 -8.45
C CYS A 100 -6.78 -26.59 -7.57
N GLY A 101 -6.84 -27.54 -6.65
CA GLY A 101 -7.93 -27.71 -5.68
C GLY A 101 -9.08 -28.57 -6.21
N PRO A 102 -10.00 -29.00 -5.33
CA PRO A 102 -11.23 -29.60 -5.78
C PRO A 102 -12.03 -28.57 -6.57
N VAL A 103 -12.81 -29.07 -7.52
CA VAL A 103 -13.76 -28.25 -8.24
C VAL A 103 -15.13 -28.90 -8.10
N PRO A 104 -16.21 -28.16 -7.78
CA PRO A 104 -17.47 -28.81 -7.43
C PRO A 104 -17.98 -29.73 -8.54
N GLU A 105 -18.46 -30.93 -8.19
CA GLU A 105 -18.94 -31.92 -9.18
C GLU A 105 -20.10 -31.40 -10.03
N SER A 106 -20.87 -30.44 -9.51
CA SER A 106 -21.96 -29.77 -10.22
C SER A 106 -21.50 -28.92 -11.42
N VAL A 107 -20.18 -28.78 -11.61
CA VAL A 107 -19.57 -27.73 -12.41
C VAL A 107 -18.71 -28.29 -13.57
N PHE A 108 -18.23 -29.55 -13.53
CA PHE A 108 -17.27 -30.05 -14.54
C PHE A 108 -17.66 -31.34 -15.28
N THR A 109 -17.49 -31.30 -16.60
CA THR A 109 -17.41 -32.48 -17.48
C THR A 109 -15.99 -33.05 -17.46
N THR A 110 -15.85 -34.38 -17.43
CA THR A 110 -14.61 -35.18 -17.22
C THR A 110 -13.51 -35.07 -18.29
N GLN A 111 -13.44 -33.99 -19.09
CA GLN A 111 -12.43 -33.84 -20.14
C GLN A 111 -11.30 -32.89 -19.72
N PRO A 112 -10.02 -33.22 -20.00
CA PRO A 112 -8.91 -32.30 -19.82
C PRO A 112 -9.14 -31.06 -20.68
N LEU A 113 -9.22 -29.91 -20.02
CA LEU A 113 -9.61 -28.65 -20.64
C LEU A 113 -8.40 -27.93 -21.27
N ARG A 114 -8.64 -27.26 -22.40
CA ARG A 114 -7.61 -26.51 -23.15
C ARG A 114 -7.90 -25.02 -23.03
N VAL A 115 -6.93 -24.23 -22.58
CA VAL A 115 -7.03 -22.77 -22.55
C VAL A 115 -6.50 -22.21 -23.87
N ALA A 116 -7.38 -21.47 -24.55
CA ALA A 116 -7.18 -21.06 -25.93
C ALA A 116 -6.34 -19.77 -26.12
N SER A 117 -6.15 -18.96 -25.07
CA SER A 117 -5.53 -17.62 -25.21
C SER A 117 -4.79 -17.18 -23.95
N VAL A 118 -3.64 -16.50 -24.14
CA VAL A 118 -2.86 -15.82 -23.10
C VAL A 118 -3.70 -14.74 -22.40
N GLU A 119 -4.77 -14.24 -23.02
CA GLU A 119 -5.68 -13.24 -22.45
C GLU A 119 -6.45 -13.76 -21.22
N HIS A 120 -6.58 -15.08 -21.07
CA HIS A 120 -7.29 -15.71 -19.95
C HIS A 120 -6.34 -16.47 -19.01
N ALA A 121 -5.03 -16.21 -19.12
CA ALA A 121 -4.02 -16.81 -18.28
C ALA A 121 -2.94 -15.78 -17.88
N VAL A 122 -2.72 -15.61 -16.59
CA VAL A 122 -1.69 -14.73 -16.04
C VAL A 122 -0.63 -15.59 -15.34
N PRO A 123 0.66 -15.51 -15.72
CA PRO A 123 1.72 -16.24 -15.03
C PRO A 123 1.69 -16.01 -13.51
N PHE A 124 1.85 -17.07 -12.75
CA PHE A 124 1.96 -16.98 -11.30
C PHE A 124 3.31 -16.38 -10.90
N SER A 125 3.31 -15.44 -9.95
CA SER A 125 4.50 -14.84 -9.35
C SER A 125 4.54 -15.07 -7.83
N LEU A 126 5.70 -15.47 -7.33
CA LEU A 126 5.95 -15.82 -5.93
C LEU A 126 6.18 -14.64 -4.99
N THR A 127 6.46 -13.46 -5.54
CA THR A 127 6.63 -12.27 -4.71
C THR A 127 5.31 -12.02 -3.97
N GLU A 128 5.30 -12.07 -2.64
CA GLU A 128 4.08 -11.94 -1.81
C GLU A 128 3.24 -10.69 -2.15
N ARG A 129 3.91 -9.67 -2.71
CA ARG A 129 3.32 -8.41 -3.21
C ARG A 129 2.54 -8.52 -4.53
N ASN A 130 2.60 -9.65 -5.25
CA ASN A 130 1.98 -9.87 -6.57
C ASN A 130 1.04 -11.08 -6.64
N LEU A 131 0.59 -11.60 -5.50
CA LEU A 131 -0.53 -12.55 -5.52
C LEU A 131 -1.81 -11.74 -5.77
N PRO A 132 -2.36 -11.71 -6.99
CA PRO A 132 -3.46 -10.78 -7.31
C PRO A 132 -4.76 -11.18 -6.58
N PHE A 133 -4.78 -12.38 -6.01
CA PHE A 133 -5.95 -13.03 -5.44
C PHE A 133 -5.56 -13.79 -4.15
N THR A 134 -5.05 -13.10 -3.13
CA THR A 134 -4.62 -13.74 -1.85
C THR A 134 -5.70 -13.81 -0.78
N LEU A 135 -6.71 -12.96 -0.83
CA LEU A 135 -7.64 -12.77 0.29
C LEU A 135 -8.97 -13.47 0.06
N ALA A 136 -9.53 -13.35 -1.14
CA ALA A 136 -10.78 -13.97 -1.54
C ALA A 136 -10.90 -14.01 -3.08
N PRO A 137 -11.65 -14.96 -3.65
CA PRO A 137 -11.96 -14.94 -5.07
C PRO A 137 -12.84 -13.72 -5.38
N LYS A 138 -12.47 -12.99 -6.43
CA LYS A 138 -13.31 -11.93 -6.99
C LYS A 138 -14.14 -12.51 -8.12
N PHE A 139 -15.46 -12.56 -7.91
CA PHE A 139 -16.42 -12.95 -8.94
C PHE A 139 -16.82 -11.71 -9.74
N GLN A 140 -16.57 -11.75 -11.05
CA GLN A 140 -16.88 -10.67 -11.96
C GLN A 140 -17.85 -11.14 -13.04
N TRP A 141 -18.92 -10.38 -13.26
CA TRP A 141 -19.84 -10.64 -14.34
C TRP A 141 -19.31 -10.08 -15.66
N LEU A 142 -19.30 -10.90 -16.71
CA LEU A 142 -18.99 -10.48 -18.06
C LEU A 142 -20.24 -10.37 -18.91
N GLY A 143 -20.42 -9.17 -19.47
CA GLY A 143 -21.47 -8.80 -20.41
C GLY A 143 -22.66 -8.06 -19.79
N HIS A 144 -23.78 -7.97 -20.53
CA HIS A 144 -24.80 -6.94 -20.30
C HIS A 144 -25.49 -7.10 -18.92
N PRO A 145 -25.67 -6.01 -18.14
CA PRO A 145 -26.25 -6.05 -16.79
C PRO A 145 -27.77 -6.30 -16.83
N TYR A 146 -28.17 -7.54 -17.09
CA TYR A 146 -29.52 -7.98 -16.77
C TYR A 146 -29.59 -8.38 -15.29
N LYS A 147 -30.79 -8.27 -14.71
CA LYS A 147 -31.07 -8.73 -13.34
C LYS A 147 -30.73 -10.21 -13.23
N HIS A 148 -29.60 -10.52 -12.60
CA HIS A 148 -29.13 -11.87 -12.39
C HIS A 148 -29.53 -12.36 -11.00
N GLN A 149 -29.73 -13.67 -10.90
CA GLN A 149 -29.95 -14.34 -9.63
C GLN A 149 -28.63 -14.37 -8.86
N LYS A 150 -28.61 -13.80 -7.66
CA LYS A 150 -27.43 -13.84 -6.78
C LYS A 150 -27.15 -15.30 -6.44
N ARG A 151 -26.01 -15.82 -6.89
CA ARG A 151 -25.53 -17.17 -6.56
C ARG A 151 -24.90 -17.14 -5.17
N ASP A 152 -25.03 -18.23 -4.43
CA ASP A 152 -24.22 -18.45 -3.24
C ASP A 152 -22.82 -18.92 -3.65
N HIS A 153 -21.80 -18.15 -3.28
CA HIS A 153 -20.40 -18.41 -3.64
C HIS A 153 -19.63 -19.18 -2.58
N LYS A 154 -20.27 -19.62 -1.50
CA LYS A 154 -19.59 -20.27 -0.39
C LYS A 154 -18.75 -21.47 -0.84
N ASP A 155 -19.36 -22.39 -1.58
CA ASP A 155 -18.68 -23.62 -2.02
C ASP A 155 -17.55 -23.33 -3.01
N LEU A 156 -17.76 -22.40 -3.95
CA LEU A 156 -16.74 -21.95 -4.91
C LEU A 156 -15.57 -21.26 -4.19
N THR A 157 -15.86 -20.49 -3.15
CA THR A 157 -14.84 -19.80 -2.34
C THR A 157 -13.99 -20.79 -1.57
N THR A 158 -14.60 -21.82 -0.98
CA THR A 158 -13.88 -22.91 -0.31
C THR A 158 -12.98 -23.67 -1.29
N CYS A 159 -13.52 -24.09 -2.44
CA CYS A 159 -12.77 -24.80 -3.48
C CYS A 159 -11.59 -23.97 -4.01
N TRP A 160 -11.83 -22.68 -4.25
CA TRP A 160 -10.80 -21.75 -4.70
C TRP A 160 -9.67 -21.61 -3.67
N ALA A 161 -9.99 -21.48 -2.37
CA ALA A 161 -9.00 -21.36 -1.31
C ALA A 161 -8.13 -22.63 -1.18
N GLU A 162 -8.74 -23.81 -1.36
CA GLU A 162 -8.02 -25.07 -1.43
C GLU A 162 -7.09 -25.13 -2.65
N GLY A 163 -7.53 -24.60 -3.79
CA GLY A 163 -6.71 -24.48 -4.99
C GLY A 163 -5.49 -23.58 -4.82
N VAL A 164 -5.66 -22.43 -4.15
CA VAL A 164 -4.54 -21.54 -3.83
C VAL A 164 -3.55 -22.24 -2.89
N SER A 165 -4.07 -22.97 -1.90
CA SER A 165 -3.25 -23.74 -0.96
C SER A 165 -2.46 -24.85 -1.67
N GLU A 166 -3.08 -25.56 -2.61
CA GLU A 166 -2.38 -26.57 -3.41
C GLU A 166 -1.30 -25.95 -4.30
N MET A 167 -1.60 -24.84 -4.98
CA MET A 167 -0.62 -24.13 -5.81
C MET A 167 0.60 -23.71 -4.97
N ARG A 168 0.39 -23.14 -3.77
CA ARG A 168 1.47 -22.80 -2.84
C ARG A 168 2.34 -24.00 -2.47
N ARG A 169 1.72 -25.14 -2.17
CA ARG A 169 2.44 -26.40 -1.85
C ARG A 169 3.31 -26.86 -3.01
N ARG A 170 2.80 -26.79 -4.25
CA ARG A 170 3.58 -27.15 -5.44
C ARG A 170 4.81 -26.26 -5.64
N ILE A 171 4.75 -25.00 -5.22
CA ILE A 171 5.85 -24.06 -5.39
C ILE A 171 6.92 -24.22 -4.32
N LEU A 172 6.50 -24.25 -3.05
CA LEU A 172 7.41 -24.34 -1.91
C LEU A 172 7.97 -25.75 -1.72
N GLY A 173 7.44 -26.73 -2.47
CA GLY A 173 7.65 -28.14 -2.24
C GLY A 173 6.83 -28.64 -1.05
N ASP A 174 6.70 -29.97 -0.91
CA ASP A 174 6.20 -30.58 0.32
C ASP A 174 7.23 -30.37 1.43
N VAL A 175 7.31 -29.15 1.95
CA VAL A 175 7.93 -28.89 3.25
C VAL A 175 6.89 -29.39 4.25
N PRO A 176 7.14 -30.53 4.95
CA PRO A 176 6.22 -30.96 6.00
C PRO A 176 6.06 -29.80 6.96
N ALA A 177 4.80 -29.46 7.29
CA ALA A 177 4.49 -28.42 8.25
C ALA A 177 5.32 -28.66 9.51
N ARG A 178 6.40 -27.89 9.68
CA ARG A 178 7.22 -27.96 10.89
C ARG A 178 6.29 -27.59 12.04
N SER A 179 6.18 -28.47 13.02
CA SER A 179 5.47 -28.17 14.26
C SER A 179 6.03 -26.86 14.81
N VAL A 180 5.13 -25.94 15.15
CA VAL A 180 5.42 -24.58 15.64
C VAL A 180 6.21 -24.59 16.97
N ASP A 181 6.45 -25.77 17.57
CA ASP A 181 7.10 -25.95 18.86
C ASP A 181 8.65 -26.03 18.85
N GLU A 182 9.32 -25.97 17.68
CA GLU A 182 10.79 -25.89 17.59
C GLU A 182 11.24 -24.73 16.69
N VAL A 183 10.92 -23.50 17.08
CA VAL A 183 11.66 -22.32 16.60
C VAL A 183 12.94 -22.23 17.43
N ASP A 184 14.02 -22.79 16.88
CA ASP A 184 15.37 -22.61 17.40
C ASP A 184 15.75 -21.12 17.33
N THR A 185 15.60 -20.42 18.46
CA THR A 185 16.01 -19.02 18.67
C THR A 185 17.51 -18.76 18.48
N SER A 186 18.29 -19.74 18.02
CA SER A 186 19.75 -19.65 17.85
C SER A 186 20.22 -18.88 16.59
N THR A 187 19.31 -18.37 15.74
CA THR A 187 19.72 -17.67 14.49
C THR A 187 19.85 -16.15 14.62
N HIS A 188 19.43 -15.52 15.72
CA HIS A 188 19.89 -14.17 16.04
C HIS A 188 21.27 -14.23 16.71
N ARG A 189 22.29 -14.62 15.95
CA ARG A 189 23.66 -14.26 16.29
C ARG A 189 23.73 -12.74 16.30
N LEU A 190 23.66 -12.15 17.49
CA LEU A 190 24.03 -10.76 17.71
C LEU A 190 25.47 -10.60 17.20
N PHE A 191 25.61 -10.11 15.97
CA PHE A 191 26.91 -9.79 15.39
C PHE A 191 27.52 -8.71 16.26
N ARG A 192 28.47 -9.12 17.10
CA ARG A 192 29.25 -8.21 17.94
C ARG A 192 30.04 -7.32 16.99
N SER A 193 29.65 -6.06 16.89
CA SER A 193 30.46 -5.05 16.19
C SER A 193 31.87 -5.11 16.77
N PRO A 194 32.91 -5.33 15.95
CA PRO A 194 34.28 -5.38 16.43
C PRO A 194 34.60 -4.07 17.18
N SER A 195 35.31 -4.18 18.31
CA SER A 195 35.80 -3.00 19.03
C SER A 195 36.75 -2.20 18.13
N LEU A 196 36.61 -0.87 18.15
CA LEU A 196 37.31 0.10 17.29
C LEU A 196 38.84 -0.04 17.18
N ASP A 197 39.50 -0.79 18.08
CA ASP A 197 40.96 -0.90 18.15
C ASP A 197 41.54 -2.13 17.43
N GLU A 198 40.73 -3.07 16.95
CA GLU A 198 41.22 -4.26 16.25
C GLU A 198 41.15 -4.07 14.73
N THR A 199 42.30 -3.86 14.09
CA THR A 199 42.37 -3.76 12.63
C THR A 199 42.13 -5.14 12.01
N VAL A 200 40.88 -5.43 11.65
CA VAL A 200 40.52 -6.67 10.96
C VAL A 200 41.04 -6.62 9.52
N PRO A 201 41.94 -7.53 9.10
CA PRO A 201 42.52 -7.51 7.75
C PRO A 201 41.43 -7.59 6.66
N GLY A 202 41.37 -6.59 5.78
CA GLY A 202 40.44 -6.54 4.65
C GLY A 202 39.06 -5.96 4.95
N LEU A 203 38.80 -5.50 6.18
CA LEU A 203 37.64 -4.68 6.50
C LEU A 203 37.86 -3.25 5.95
N ASP A 204 36.85 -2.70 5.24
CA ASP A 204 36.85 -1.31 4.82
C ASP A 204 36.64 -0.41 6.05
N PRO A 205 37.62 0.41 6.45
CA PRO A 205 37.54 1.21 7.66
C PRO A 205 36.51 2.34 7.59
N PHE A 206 35.98 2.63 6.40
CA PHE A 206 34.99 3.70 6.20
C PHE A 206 33.54 3.18 6.22
N LEU A 207 33.34 1.86 6.22
CA LEU A 207 32.01 1.25 6.19
C LEU A 207 31.40 1.23 7.59
N ARG A 208 30.12 1.64 7.72
CA ARG A 208 29.37 1.56 8.98
C ARG A 208 28.23 0.58 8.82
N PHE A 209 28.13 -0.41 9.70
CA PHE A 209 27.05 -1.40 9.59
C PHE A 209 25.80 -0.94 10.38
N PRO A 210 24.57 -1.05 9.82
CA PRO A 210 24.30 -1.37 8.41
C PRO A 210 24.59 -0.17 7.47
N GLU A 211 25.18 -0.42 6.29
CA GLU A 211 25.51 0.62 5.29
C GLU A 211 24.60 0.52 4.06
N GLN A 212 24.07 1.65 3.59
CA GLN A 212 23.30 1.71 2.34
C GLN A 212 24.22 1.70 1.12
N VAL A 213 24.02 0.73 0.23
CA VAL A 213 24.88 0.53 -0.94
C VAL A 213 24.09 0.21 -2.19
N LEU A 214 24.72 0.37 -3.34
CA LEU A 214 24.30 -0.25 -4.60
C LEU A 214 25.19 -1.46 -4.83
N ALA A 215 24.62 -2.66 -4.88
CA ALA A 215 25.35 -3.94 -4.96
C ALA A 215 25.00 -4.76 -6.20
N ARG A 216 25.99 -5.47 -6.77
CA ARG A 216 25.78 -6.40 -7.89
C ARG A 216 25.15 -7.70 -7.39
N TRP A 217 24.16 -8.21 -8.11
CA TRP A 217 23.52 -9.50 -7.78
C TRP A 217 24.32 -10.73 -8.22
N ARG A 218 25.11 -10.63 -9.31
CA ARG A 218 25.85 -11.74 -9.93
C ARG A 218 27.29 -11.34 -10.32
N PRO A 219 28.27 -12.29 -10.25
CA PRO A 219 29.68 -12.02 -10.51
C PRO A 219 30.03 -11.55 -11.92
N SER A 220 29.47 -12.19 -12.95
CA SER A 220 30.11 -12.28 -14.26
C SER A 220 29.24 -11.83 -15.44
N SER A 221 27.95 -11.54 -15.22
CA SER A 221 27.03 -11.25 -16.32
C SER A 221 26.20 -9.97 -16.17
N ASN A 222 26.26 -9.28 -15.03
CA ASN A 222 25.43 -8.11 -14.82
C ASN A 222 26.26 -6.92 -14.34
N SER A 223 26.35 -5.89 -15.19
CA SER A 223 26.82 -4.55 -14.81
C SER A 223 25.76 -3.77 -14.04
N GLU A 224 24.65 -4.42 -13.70
CA GLU A 224 23.52 -3.87 -12.98
C GLU A 224 23.71 -3.98 -11.46
N TYR A 225 23.42 -2.87 -10.78
CA TYR A 225 23.49 -2.72 -9.35
C TYR A 225 22.10 -2.50 -8.78
N TRP A 226 21.86 -3.05 -7.59
CA TRP A 226 20.57 -3.06 -6.91
C TRP A 226 20.75 -2.43 -5.53
N PRO A 227 19.74 -1.71 -5.03
CA PRO A 227 19.73 -1.24 -3.65
C PRO A 227 19.92 -2.41 -2.68
N ALA A 228 20.87 -2.27 -1.77
CA ALA A 228 21.13 -3.25 -0.73
C ALA A 228 21.65 -2.58 0.57
N LEU A 229 21.60 -3.32 1.67
CA LEU A 229 22.22 -2.99 2.95
C LEU A 229 23.41 -3.91 3.21
N VAL A 230 24.57 -3.36 3.52
CA VAL A 230 25.68 -4.16 4.05
C VAL A 230 25.46 -4.35 5.54
N VAL A 231 25.12 -5.57 5.94
CA VAL A 231 24.71 -5.90 7.31
C VAL A 231 25.91 -6.27 8.19
N ALA A 232 26.89 -6.99 7.64
CA ALA A 232 28.06 -7.44 8.39
C ALA A 232 29.29 -7.68 7.51
N TYR A 233 30.47 -7.70 8.13
CA TYR A 233 31.71 -8.21 7.55
C TYR A 233 31.95 -9.65 8.01
N ILE A 234 32.34 -10.51 7.06
CA ILE A 234 32.68 -11.90 7.27
C ILE A 234 34.18 -12.04 7.03
N PRO A 235 35.00 -12.18 8.11
CA PRO A 235 36.43 -12.40 7.98
C PRO A 235 36.72 -13.66 7.15
N PRO A 236 37.83 -13.68 6.39
CA PRO A 236 38.20 -14.85 5.60
C PRO A 236 38.59 -16.01 6.53
N ALA A 237 38.19 -17.23 6.17
CA ALA A 237 38.62 -18.43 6.90
C ALA A 237 40.15 -18.65 6.80
N ASP A 238 40.74 -18.28 5.65
CA ASP A 238 42.18 -18.36 5.41
C ASP A 238 42.79 -16.94 5.43
N PRO A 239 43.89 -16.69 6.17
CA PRO A 239 44.52 -15.36 6.25
C PRO A 239 44.99 -14.77 4.92
N GLY A 240 45.15 -15.60 3.89
CA GLY A 240 45.57 -15.17 2.55
C GLY A 240 44.42 -14.79 1.61
N LYS A 241 43.16 -14.93 2.03
CA LYS A 241 41.98 -14.57 1.23
C LYS A 241 41.39 -13.25 1.72
N SER A 242 40.71 -12.53 0.85
CA SER A 242 39.91 -11.36 1.25
C SER A 242 38.62 -11.82 1.94
N GLY A 243 38.22 -11.14 3.01
CA GLY A 243 36.90 -11.33 3.61
C GLY A 243 35.77 -10.91 2.69
N ARG A 244 34.55 -11.21 3.11
CA ARG A 244 33.30 -10.92 2.38
C ARG A 244 32.40 -10.04 3.22
N TYR A 245 31.36 -9.52 2.58
CA TYR A 245 30.34 -8.70 3.23
C TYR A 245 29.00 -9.40 3.07
N LEU A 246 28.28 -9.56 4.18
CA LEU A 246 26.90 -9.99 4.16
C LEU A 246 26.04 -8.80 3.73
N VAL A 247 25.33 -8.95 2.63
CA VAL A 247 24.53 -7.91 2.00
C VAL A 247 23.09 -8.40 1.85
N GLN A 248 22.14 -7.63 2.38
CA GLN A 248 20.70 -7.87 2.26
C GLN A 248 20.16 -6.97 1.13
N TYR A 249 19.56 -7.56 0.11
CA TYR A 249 18.94 -6.82 -0.99
C TYR A 249 17.51 -6.39 -0.61
N PHE A 250 16.89 -5.56 -1.45
CA PHE A 250 15.55 -5.00 -1.19
C PHE A 250 14.42 -6.05 -1.15
N ASP A 251 14.67 -7.27 -1.64
CA ASP A 251 13.79 -8.43 -1.60
C ASP A 251 14.09 -9.36 -0.41
N ASP A 252 14.84 -8.86 0.58
CA ASP A 252 15.29 -9.57 1.78
C ASP A 252 16.24 -10.75 1.53
N ASP A 253 16.64 -11.00 0.27
CA ASP A 253 17.65 -12.00 -0.04
C ASP A 253 19.03 -11.54 0.49
N GLU A 254 19.72 -12.43 1.20
CA GLU A 254 21.06 -12.18 1.72
C GLU A 254 22.14 -12.87 0.89
N LYS A 255 23.25 -12.17 0.64
CA LYS A 255 24.44 -12.75 -0.03
C LYS A 255 25.74 -12.30 0.57
N GLU A 256 26.71 -13.19 0.54
CA GLU A 256 28.11 -12.86 0.79
C GLU A 256 28.77 -12.39 -0.50
N ILE A 257 29.11 -11.11 -0.58
CA ILE A 257 29.77 -10.52 -1.75
C ILE A 257 31.11 -9.89 -1.38
N PRO A 258 32.09 -9.86 -2.30
CA PRO A 258 33.35 -9.16 -2.07
C PRO A 258 33.16 -7.63 -2.12
N ARG A 259 34.13 -6.88 -1.61
CA ARG A 259 34.05 -5.41 -1.47
C ARG A 259 33.83 -4.68 -2.80
N ASP A 260 34.41 -5.18 -3.88
CA ASP A 260 34.38 -4.57 -5.22
C ASP A 260 33.01 -4.73 -5.92
N TRP A 261 32.06 -5.43 -5.31
CA TRP A 261 30.74 -5.66 -5.88
C TRP A 261 29.69 -4.62 -5.47
N PHE A 262 30.02 -3.70 -4.58
CA PHE A 262 29.08 -2.66 -4.19
C PHE A 262 29.75 -1.29 -4.13
N PHE A 263 28.91 -0.26 -4.27
CA PHE A 263 29.29 1.12 -4.09
C PHE A 263 28.58 1.72 -2.89
N THR A 264 29.32 2.41 -2.02
CA THR A 264 28.76 3.23 -0.95
C THR A 264 28.31 4.59 -1.48
N LEU A 265 27.51 5.31 -0.69
CA LEU A 265 26.98 6.64 -1.06
C LEU A 265 28.08 7.67 -1.42
N THR A 266 29.30 7.49 -0.91
CA THR A 266 30.42 8.42 -1.11
C THR A 266 31.27 8.08 -2.32
N GLU A 267 31.10 6.90 -2.92
CA GLU A 267 31.92 6.44 -4.03
C GLU A 267 31.42 6.97 -5.38
N PRO A 268 32.31 7.38 -6.31
CA PRO A 268 31.90 7.84 -7.64
C PRO A 268 31.09 6.81 -8.44
N GLY A 269 31.35 5.53 -8.19
CA GLY A 269 30.63 4.42 -8.80
C GLY A 269 29.14 4.40 -8.46
N PHE A 270 28.74 4.93 -7.30
CA PHE A 270 27.34 4.95 -6.87
C PHE A 270 26.44 5.72 -7.84
N ARG A 271 26.90 6.88 -8.32
CA ARG A 271 26.17 7.73 -9.28
C ARG A 271 26.18 7.15 -10.69
N THR A 272 27.31 6.57 -11.08
CA THR A 272 27.59 6.20 -12.47
C THR A 272 27.23 4.75 -12.81
N CYS A 273 27.04 3.89 -11.81
CA CYS A 273 26.72 2.48 -12.05
C CYS A 273 25.35 2.30 -12.69
N ARG A 274 25.19 1.31 -13.56
CA ARG A 274 23.89 1.02 -14.16
C ARG A 274 22.98 0.37 -13.11
N LEU A 275 21.80 0.93 -12.85
CA LEU A 275 20.83 0.27 -11.97
C LEU A 275 20.18 -0.93 -12.67
N GLY A 276 19.92 -1.97 -11.90
CA GLY A 276 19.00 -3.02 -12.29
C GLY A 276 17.60 -2.47 -12.50
N LYS A 277 16.82 -3.17 -13.33
CA LYS A 277 15.39 -2.84 -13.50
C LYS A 277 14.62 -3.42 -12.33
N PHE A 278 14.37 -2.63 -11.30
CA PHE A 278 13.31 -2.90 -10.35
C PHE A 278 12.13 -2.00 -10.68
N GLN A 279 10.94 -2.56 -10.63
CA GLN A 279 9.75 -1.74 -10.51
C GLN A 279 9.61 -1.46 -9.02
N THR A 280 9.78 -0.20 -8.61
CA THR A 280 9.05 0.24 -7.42
C THR A 280 7.60 0.02 -7.78
N LEU A 281 6.98 -0.97 -7.14
CA LEU A 281 5.57 -1.30 -7.33
C LEU A 281 4.75 -0.14 -6.78
N HIS A 282 4.73 0.98 -7.50
CA HIS A 282 3.60 1.88 -7.43
C HIS A 282 2.44 1.12 -8.05
N VAL A 283 1.81 0.27 -7.26
CA VAL A 283 0.47 -0.21 -7.57
C VAL A 283 -0.36 1.06 -7.61
N LEU A 284 -0.70 1.51 -8.81
CA LEU A 284 -1.69 2.55 -8.98
C LEU A 284 -2.99 1.95 -8.44
N VAL A 285 -3.25 2.15 -7.15
CA VAL A 285 -4.52 1.81 -6.53
C VAL A 285 -5.55 2.57 -7.32
N ASN A 286 -6.39 1.84 -8.06
CA ASN A 286 -7.42 2.42 -8.92
C ASN A 286 -8.22 3.44 -8.11
N GLN A 287 -8.06 4.73 -8.46
CA GLN A 287 -8.74 5.85 -7.80
C GLN A 287 -10.27 5.79 -7.96
N ASP A 288 -10.78 4.90 -8.82
CA ASP A 288 -12.18 4.77 -9.21
C ASP A 288 -13.09 4.07 -8.17
N THR A 289 -12.56 3.53 -7.07
CA THR A 289 -13.37 2.95 -5.98
C THR A 289 -13.47 3.85 -4.75
N ARG A 290 -13.48 5.17 -4.91
CA ARG A 290 -13.81 6.12 -3.83
C ARG A 290 -15.32 6.13 -3.54
N ALA A 291 -15.84 4.98 -3.10
CA ALA A 291 -17.21 4.89 -2.59
C ALA A 291 -17.38 5.82 -1.39
N ALA A 292 -18.60 6.34 -1.19
CA ALA A 292 -18.91 7.19 -0.04
C ALA A 292 -18.51 6.51 1.28
N TRP A 293 -18.05 7.29 2.26
CA TRP A 293 -17.74 6.79 3.59
C TRP A 293 -18.98 6.15 4.25
N GLU A 294 -18.84 4.94 4.77
CA GLU A 294 -19.93 4.23 5.44
C GLU A 294 -19.51 4.01 6.89
N ASP A 295 -20.32 4.48 7.84
CA ASP A 295 -20.13 4.28 9.29
C ASP A 295 -20.48 2.85 9.70
N THR A 296 -19.84 1.89 9.05
CA THR A 296 -19.95 0.50 9.46
C THR A 296 -19.00 0.30 10.65
N HIS A 297 -19.46 -0.28 11.74
CA HIS A 297 -18.58 -0.67 12.84
C HIS A 297 -17.62 -1.78 12.38
N VAL A 298 -16.38 -1.74 12.85
CA VAL A 298 -15.42 -2.82 12.61
C VAL A 298 -15.85 -4.02 13.45
N ALA A 299 -16.26 -5.11 12.80
CA ALA A 299 -16.87 -6.26 13.48
C ALA A 299 -15.87 -7.14 14.25
N SER A 300 -14.59 -7.14 13.87
CA SER A 300 -13.55 -7.95 14.49
C SER A 300 -12.17 -7.32 14.35
N LEU A 301 -11.31 -7.50 15.35
CA LEU A 301 -9.90 -7.11 15.30
C LEU A 301 -9.16 -8.02 14.30
N PRO A 302 -8.51 -7.47 13.28
CA PRO A 302 -7.73 -8.25 12.32
C PRO A 302 -6.41 -8.69 12.97
N THR A 303 -5.87 -9.81 12.51
CA THR A 303 -4.45 -10.11 12.75
C THR A 303 -3.58 -9.07 12.04
N PRO A 304 -2.31 -8.88 12.45
CA PRO A 304 -1.41 -7.92 11.80
C PRO A 304 -1.28 -8.15 10.28
N ASP A 305 -1.11 -9.41 9.87
CA ASP A 305 -1.04 -9.78 8.45
C ASP A 305 -2.35 -9.47 7.71
N ALA A 306 -3.50 -9.70 8.37
CA ALA A 306 -4.78 -9.34 7.80
C ALA A 306 -4.95 -7.83 7.70
N TYR A 307 -4.48 -7.05 8.67
CA TYR A 307 -4.53 -5.59 8.66
C TYR A 307 -3.71 -5.00 7.50
N ASN A 308 -2.49 -5.49 7.29
CA ASN A 308 -1.61 -5.04 6.19
C ASN A 308 -2.23 -5.29 4.81
N SER A 309 -3.12 -6.27 4.71
CA SER A 309 -3.83 -6.60 3.47
C SER A 309 -5.09 -5.76 3.20
N LEU A 310 -5.55 -4.99 4.19
CA LEU A 310 -6.70 -4.10 4.07
C LEU A 310 -6.37 -2.90 3.17
N SER A 311 -7.38 -2.37 2.48
CA SER A 311 -7.25 -1.07 1.80
C SER A 311 -6.94 0.04 2.80
N ILE A 312 -6.30 1.14 2.35
CA ILE A 312 -6.03 2.30 3.21
C ILE A 312 -7.31 2.85 3.86
N ARG A 313 -8.43 2.83 3.13
CA ARG A 313 -9.74 3.15 3.69
C ARG A 313 -10.10 2.28 4.89
N GLU A 314 -9.94 0.97 4.77
CA GLU A 314 -10.27 0.01 5.83
C GLU A 314 -9.30 0.12 7.00
N GLN A 315 -8.00 0.28 6.74
CA GLN A 315 -6.99 0.58 7.75
C GLN A 315 -7.36 1.86 8.52
N PHE A 316 -7.76 2.92 7.80
CA PHE A 316 -8.16 4.18 8.41
C PHE A 316 -9.35 4.05 9.38
N ARG A 317 -10.27 3.10 9.16
CA ARG A 317 -11.42 2.89 10.08
C ARG A 317 -10.98 2.48 11.49
N PHE A 318 -9.84 1.83 11.64
CA PHE A 318 -9.29 1.45 12.95
C PHE A 318 -8.73 2.62 13.75
N VAL A 319 -8.47 3.76 13.08
CA VAL A 319 -7.92 4.95 13.74
C VAL A 319 -8.96 6.05 13.93
N VAL A 320 -10.20 5.85 13.49
CA VAL A 320 -11.30 6.81 13.64
C VAL A 320 -11.53 7.23 15.09
N PRO A 321 -11.52 6.34 16.10
CA PRO A 321 -11.65 6.76 17.51
C PRO A 321 -10.53 7.73 17.92
N ILE A 322 -9.31 7.53 17.43
CA ILE A 322 -8.18 8.45 17.67
C ILE A 322 -8.41 9.79 16.97
N VAL A 323 -8.88 9.79 15.71
CA VAL A 323 -9.23 11.03 14.99
C VAL A 323 -10.26 11.84 15.78
N ASN A 324 -11.32 11.18 16.27
CA ASN A 324 -12.35 11.83 17.09
C ASN A 324 -11.76 12.43 18.37
N ALA A 325 -10.89 11.71 19.06
CA ALA A 325 -10.20 12.21 20.24
C ALA A 325 -9.26 13.39 19.93
N ILE A 326 -8.62 13.43 18.75
CA ILE A 326 -7.82 14.59 18.29
C ILE A 326 -8.72 15.80 18.04
N LEU A 327 -9.83 15.62 17.31
CA LEU A 327 -10.78 16.69 17.00
C LEU A 327 -11.40 17.29 18.26
N LEU A 328 -11.63 16.46 19.29
CA LEU A 328 -12.10 16.88 20.61
C LEU A 328 -10.98 17.43 21.51
N ASN A 329 -9.73 17.47 21.04
CA ASN A 329 -8.54 17.87 21.80
C ASN A 329 -8.32 17.05 23.09
N GLN A 330 -8.74 15.78 23.07
CA GLN A 330 -8.63 14.82 24.17
C GLN A 330 -7.45 13.85 24.00
N TYR A 331 -6.94 13.69 22.78
CA TYR A 331 -5.81 12.79 22.49
C TYR A 331 -4.46 13.42 22.87
N GLU A 332 -3.91 13.01 24.02
CA GLU A 332 -2.70 13.60 24.62
C GLU A 332 -1.52 13.73 23.65
N PRO A 333 -1.15 12.71 22.86
CA PRO A 333 0.02 12.81 21.97
C PRO A 333 -0.09 13.89 20.89
N SER A 334 -1.30 14.40 20.62
CA SER A 334 -1.53 15.49 19.66
C SER A 334 -1.66 16.87 20.31
N ARG A 335 -1.79 16.97 21.63
CA ARG A 335 -2.19 18.22 22.30
C ARG A 335 -1.18 19.35 22.09
N GLN A 336 0.12 19.05 22.14
CA GLN A 336 1.16 20.03 21.83
C GLN A 336 1.04 20.52 20.38
N SER A 337 0.90 19.62 19.41
CA SER A 337 0.74 19.97 18.00
C SER A 337 -0.53 20.79 17.74
N PHE A 338 -1.63 20.47 18.43
CA PHE A 338 -2.87 21.25 18.38
C PHE A 338 -2.61 22.71 18.81
N GLN A 339 -1.96 22.90 19.96
CA GLN A 339 -1.63 24.23 20.49
C GLN A 339 -0.65 25.00 19.57
N GLU A 340 0.38 24.33 19.07
CA GLU A 340 1.35 24.89 18.13
C GLU A 340 0.68 25.34 16.82
N PHE A 341 -0.23 24.53 16.29
CA PHE A 341 -1.01 24.86 15.10
C PHE A 341 -1.93 26.06 15.32
N SER A 342 -2.61 26.09 16.47
CA SER A 342 -3.53 27.15 16.88
C SER A 342 -2.80 28.48 17.10
N THR A 343 -1.57 28.43 17.61
CA THR A 343 -0.70 29.61 17.75
C THR A 343 -0.30 30.18 16.38
N GLY A 344 -0.19 29.35 15.34
CA GLY A 344 0.15 29.77 13.98
C GLY A 344 1.63 30.13 13.77
N GLY A 345 1.91 30.91 12.73
CA GLY A 345 3.23 31.51 12.48
C GLY A 345 4.38 30.50 12.26
N LYS A 346 5.49 30.67 13.00
CA LYS A 346 6.68 29.80 12.90
C LYS A 346 6.39 28.36 13.40
N LYS A 347 5.58 28.22 14.45
CA LYS A 347 5.23 26.91 15.02
C LYS A 347 4.42 26.06 14.05
N ARG A 348 3.43 26.65 13.38
CA ARG A 348 2.68 25.96 12.30
C ARG A 348 3.58 25.52 11.15
N ARG A 349 4.52 26.36 10.72
CA ARG A 349 5.50 25.97 9.68
C ARG A 349 6.35 24.78 10.08
N GLN A 350 6.80 24.72 11.33
CA GLN A 350 7.55 23.57 11.85
C GLN A 350 6.71 22.30 11.91
N LEU A 351 5.39 22.39 12.10
CA LEU A 351 4.50 21.23 12.00
C LEU A 351 4.37 20.73 10.56
N ILE A 352 4.25 21.64 9.59
CA ILE A 352 4.22 21.30 8.15
C ILE A 352 5.52 20.58 7.75
N GLU A 353 6.67 21.03 8.24
CA GLU A 353 7.95 20.37 7.98
C GLU A 353 8.02 18.96 8.59
N LYS A 354 7.38 18.74 9.76
CA LYS A 354 7.32 17.43 10.42
C LYS A 354 6.28 16.48 9.81
N SER A 355 5.25 17.00 9.15
CA SER A 355 4.19 16.19 8.55
C SER A 355 4.64 15.47 7.27
N SER A 356 5.84 15.73 6.77
CA SER A 356 6.46 14.97 5.68
C SER A 356 6.97 13.59 6.10
N LEU A 357 7.10 13.34 7.40
CA LEU A 357 7.50 12.04 7.93
C LEU A 357 6.36 11.04 7.73
N ARG A 358 6.67 9.91 7.08
CA ARG A 358 5.70 8.86 6.77
C ARG A 358 6.12 7.44 7.18
N GLY A 359 7.36 7.26 7.65
CA GLY A 359 7.91 5.93 7.93
C GLY A 359 8.05 5.11 6.64
N ASP A 360 7.60 3.86 6.70
CA ASP A 360 7.57 2.91 5.57
C ASP A 360 6.28 3.00 4.74
N MET A 361 5.37 3.94 5.05
CA MET A 361 4.20 4.18 4.20
C MET A 361 4.62 4.81 2.87
N GLU A 362 4.05 4.30 1.78
CA GLU A 362 4.30 4.84 0.45
C GLU A 362 3.63 6.21 0.28
N GLU A 363 4.17 7.07 -0.59
CA GLU A 363 3.66 8.44 -0.77
C GLU A 363 2.16 8.48 -1.13
N PHE A 364 1.72 7.58 -2.02
CA PHE A 364 0.30 7.52 -2.41
C PHE A 364 -0.59 7.02 -1.27
N GLU A 365 -0.09 6.17 -0.37
CA GLU A 365 -0.85 5.72 0.79
C GLU A 365 -1.12 6.89 1.73
N VAL A 366 -0.10 7.75 1.94
CA VAL A 366 -0.25 8.97 2.75
C VAL A 366 -1.24 9.95 2.12
N GLU A 367 -1.21 10.13 0.80
CA GLU A 367 -2.20 10.94 0.08
C GLU A 367 -3.61 10.37 0.23
N GLU A 368 -3.76 9.05 0.16
CA GLU A 368 -5.04 8.37 0.34
C GLU A 368 -5.55 8.50 1.78
N VAL A 369 -4.68 8.36 2.79
CA VAL A 369 -5.01 8.63 4.18
C VAL A 369 -5.49 10.07 4.36
N LEU A 370 -4.78 11.05 3.78
CA LEU A 370 -5.17 12.46 3.87
C LEU A 370 -6.53 12.72 3.20
N TYR A 371 -6.81 12.04 2.08
CA TYR A 371 -8.12 12.09 1.44
C TYR A 371 -9.21 11.59 2.41
N TRP A 372 -9.03 10.42 3.03
CA TRP A 372 -10.02 9.85 3.95
C TRP A 372 -10.19 10.68 5.22
N ILE A 373 -9.11 11.27 5.76
CA ILE A 373 -9.20 12.23 6.87
C ILE A 373 -10.04 13.45 6.46
N SER A 374 -9.78 14.01 5.28
CA SER A 374 -10.48 15.20 4.80
C SER A 374 -11.97 14.90 4.57
N GLU A 375 -12.28 13.76 3.97
CA GLU A 375 -13.64 13.31 3.74
C GLU A 375 -14.38 13.07 5.07
N TYR A 376 -13.76 12.37 6.02
CA TYR A 376 -14.33 12.09 7.33
C TYR A 376 -14.58 13.39 8.12
N CYS A 377 -13.57 14.25 8.22
CA CYS A 377 -13.64 15.47 9.04
C CYS A 377 -14.50 16.59 8.42
N LEU A 378 -14.61 16.68 7.09
CA LEU A 378 -15.19 17.85 6.39
C LEU A 378 -16.41 17.54 5.51
N ARG A 379 -16.91 16.30 5.53
CA ARG A 379 -17.99 15.74 4.69
C ARG A 379 -19.10 16.70 4.23
N ASN A 380 -19.65 17.47 5.16
CA ASN A 380 -20.86 18.25 4.91
C ASN A 380 -20.65 19.58 4.16
N ASN A 381 -19.40 20.02 3.97
CA ASN A 381 -19.14 21.29 3.31
C ASN A 381 -19.16 21.20 1.77
N ARG A 382 -19.11 20.00 1.19
CA ARG A 382 -18.87 19.84 -0.25
C ARG A 382 -20.11 19.53 -1.09
N THR A 383 -21.05 18.72 -0.59
CA THR A 383 -22.03 18.07 -1.48
C THR A 383 -23.48 18.49 -1.27
N GLY A 384 -23.81 19.27 -0.23
CA GLY A 384 -25.20 19.70 0.02
C GLY A 384 -26.20 18.53 0.19
N ALA A 385 -25.71 17.30 0.36
CA ALA A 385 -26.51 16.10 0.53
C ALA A 385 -27.09 16.08 1.95
N THR A 386 -28.40 15.89 2.07
CA THR A 386 -29.17 16.18 3.28
C THR A 386 -29.35 15.02 4.26
N ASP A 387 -28.76 13.84 4.04
CA ASP A 387 -29.06 12.67 4.88
C ASP A 387 -27.90 11.67 5.13
N ASP A 388 -26.73 11.85 4.50
CA ASP A 388 -25.63 10.87 4.57
C ASP A 388 -24.65 11.15 5.72
N GLY A 389 -25.13 10.98 6.97
CA GLY A 389 -24.29 10.93 8.17
C GLY A 389 -23.70 12.29 8.60
N GLN A 390 -23.87 12.65 9.88
CA GLN A 390 -23.23 13.85 10.41
C GLN A 390 -21.72 13.65 10.52
N ARG A 391 -20.93 14.61 10.00
CA ARG A 391 -19.48 14.66 10.28
C ARG A 391 -19.24 14.71 11.80
N PRO A 392 -18.09 14.21 12.29
CA PRO A 392 -17.72 14.40 13.68
C PRO A 392 -17.67 15.89 14.05
N ILE A 393 -18.13 16.20 15.26
CA ILE A 393 -18.07 17.54 15.85
C ILE A 393 -16.84 17.61 16.74
N GLY A 394 -15.91 18.52 16.42
CA GLY A 394 -14.72 18.74 17.22
C GLY A 394 -14.96 19.64 18.44
N CYS A 395 -13.88 20.01 19.13
CA CYS A 395 -13.93 21.00 20.21
C CYS A 395 -14.26 22.41 19.67
N ALA A 396 -14.63 23.32 20.58
CA ALA A 396 -15.00 24.69 20.21
C ALA A 396 -13.88 25.42 19.44
N GLU A 397 -12.61 25.18 19.80
CA GLU A 397 -11.45 25.77 19.11
C GLU A 397 -11.31 25.25 17.68
N TYR A 398 -11.50 23.95 17.45
CA TYR A 398 -11.48 23.36 16.11
C TYR A 398 -12.66 23.87 15.28
N GLU A 399 -13.86 23.91 15.87
CA GLU A 399 -15.07 24.34 15.16
C GLU A 399 -15.07 25.83 14.81
N ALA A 400 -14.34 26.66 15.57
CA ALA A 400 -14.12 28.07 15.25
C ALA A 400 -13.17 28.30 14.08
N MET A 401 -12.44 27.28 13.60
CA MET A 401 -11.54 27.40 12.46
C MET A 401 -12.31 27.50 11.14
N SER A 402 -11.79 28.28 10.18
CA SER A 402 -12.32 28.28 8.81
C SER A 402 -12.06 26.92 8.14
N ASP A 403 -12.86 26.56 7.14
CA ASP A 403 -12.71 25.28 6.44
C ASP A 403 -11.31 25.08 5.85
N ALA A 404 -10.71 26.13 5.29
CA ALA A 404 -9.32 26.09 4.82
C ALA A 404 -8.34 25.79 5.97
N THR A 405 -8.55 26.41 7.14
CA THR A 405 -7.72 26.15 8.33
C THR A 405 -7.96 24.75 8.89
N LYS A 406 -9.18 24.22 8.82
CA LYS A 406 -9.48 22.83 9.21
C LYS A 406 -8.79 21.82 8.29
N LEU A 407 -8.72 22.11 6.99
CA LEU A 407 -7.97 21.28 6.04
C LEU A 407 -6.48 21.28 6.35
N ASP A 408 -5.89 22.45 6.62
CA ASP A 408 -4.50 22.57 7.08
C ASP A 408 -4.28 21.83 8.40
N PHE A 409 -5.24 21.89 9.33
CA PHE A 409 -5.18 21.16 10.59
C PHE A 409 -5.18 19.64 10.35
N CYS A 410 -6.02 19.17 9.42
CA CYS A 410 -6.07 17.77 9.03
C CYS A 410 -4.75 17.29 8.44
N SER A 411 -4.11 18.07 7.55
CA SER A 411 -2.84 17.70 6.93
C SER A 411 -1.64 17.78 7.87
N CYS A 412 -1.64 18.71 8.84
CA CYS A 412 -0.48 18.94 9.69
C CYS A 412 -0.54 18.21 11.04
N VAL A 413 -1.74 18.05 11.61
CA VAL A 413 -1.92 17.53 12.97
C VAL A 413 -2.58 16.16 12.96
N VAL A 414 -3.69 15.99 12.24
CA VAL A 414 -4.41 14.71 12.22
C VAL A 414 -3.64 13.66 11.42
N LEU A 415 -3.16 14.00 10.22
CA LEU A 415 -2.45 13.08 9.33
C LEU A 415 -1.27 12.41 10.02
N ILE A 416 -0.38 13.16 10.66
CA ILE A 416 0.81 12.60 11.28
C ILE A 416 0.47 11.63 12.42
N GLN A 417 -0.60 11.88 13.17
CA GLN A 417 -1.06 10.97 14.23
C GLN A 417 -1.75 9.74 13.65
N VAL A 418 -2.53 9.91 12.58
CA VAL A 418 -3.16 8.79 11.88
C VAL A 418 -2.11 7.87 11.26
N VAL A 419 -1.10 8.41 10.58
CA VAL A 419 0.03 7.64 10.03
C VAL A 419 0.72 6.85 11.13
N LYS A 420 1.03 7.48 12.27
CA LYS A 420 1.58 6.78 13.45
C LYS A 420 0.71 5.60 13.88
N GLN A 421 -0.60 5.80 13.96
CA GLN A 421 -1.52 4.73 14.39
C GLN A 421 -1.63 3.61 13.37
N ILE A 422 -1.64 3.93 12.07
CA ILE A 422 -1.60 2.93 11.00
C ILE A 422 -0.32 2.11 11.11
N LEU A 423 0.84 2.75 11.27
CA LEU A 423 2.12 2.07 11.47
C LEU A 423 2.06 1.13 12.70
N LEU A 424 1.54 1.60 13.84
CA LEU A 424 1.41 0.73 15.02
C LEU A 424 0.54 -0.51 14.75
N TRP A 425 -0.53 -0.38 13.97
CA TRP A 425 -1.35 -1.53 13.56
C TRP A 425 -0.59 -2.47 12.61
N ARG A 426 0.10 -1.93 11.60
CA ARG A 426 0.89 -2.71 10.63
C ARG A 426 1.96 -3.58 11.30
N TYR A 427 2.55 -3.04 12.37
CA TYR A 427 3.60 -3.69 13.15
C TYR A 427 3.09 -4.50 14.36
N ALA A 428 1.77 -4.71 14.49
CA ALA A 428 1.17 -5.44 15.61
C ALA A 428 1.43 -4.83 17.00
N LEU A 429 1.75 -3.53 17.07
CA LEU A 429 2.05 -2.83 18.32
C LEU A 429 0.82 -2.20 18.96
N ARG A 430 -0.28 -2.10 18.21
CA ARG A 430 -1.60 -1.68 18.70
C ARG A 430 -2.59 -2.81 18.55
N GLU A 431 -3.33 -3.08 19.62
CA GLU A 431 -4.30 -4.18 19.68
C GLU A 431 -5.75 -3.70 19.80
N SER A 432 -5.98 -2.40 20.02
CA SER A 432 -7.31 -1.83 20.26
C SER A 432 -7.54 -0.59 19.40
N PRO A 433 -8.70 -0.46 18.73
CA PRO A 433 -9.06 0.75 17.99
C PRO A 433 -9.45 1.91 18.91
N GLU A 434 -9.88 1.59 20.14
CA GLU A 434 -10.27 2.58 21.14
C GLU A 434 -9.04 3.32 21.70
N VAL A 435 -9.26 4.56 22.15
CA VAL A 435 -8.23 5.36 22.81
C VAL A 435 -7.85 4.68 24.14
N LEU A 436 -6.57 4.36 24.31
CA LEU A 436 -6.03 3.75 25.52
C LEU A 436 -5.83 4.80 26.62
N THR A 437 -5.26 4.38 27.76
CA THR A 437 -4.93 5.35 28.80
C THR A 437 -3.88 6.35 28.31
N MET A 438 -3.84 7.54 28.92
CA MET A 438 -2.91 8.59 28.54
C MET A 438 -1.44 8.12 28.50
N GLY A 439 -1.02 7.30 29.47
CA GLY A 439 0.35 6.79 29.53
C GLY A 439 0.66 5.82 28.39
N GLU A 440 -0.28 4.95 28.05
CA GLU A 440 -0.15 3.98 26.95
C GLU A 440 -0.12 4.69 25.59
N GLU A 441 -0.99 5.67 25.35
CA GLU A 441 -1.00 6.42 24.08
C GLU A 441 0.27 7.25 23.87
N VAL A 442 0.84 7.81 24.94
CA VAL A 442 2.13 8.51 24.88
C VAL A 442 3.24 7.52 24.52
N ALA A 443 3.31 6.36 25.19
CA ALA A 443 4.30 5.33 24.89
C ALA A 443 4.19 4.80 23.45
N LEU A 444 2.97 4.53 22.98
CA LEU A 444 2.71 4.12 21.59
C LEU A 444 3.11 5.21 20.60
N SER A 445 2.79 6.47 20.87
CA SER A 445 3.19 7.59 20.02
C SER A 445 4.71 7.76 19.92
N ASP A 446 5.45 7.51 21.01
CA ASP A 446 6.91 7.55 21.01
C ASP A 446 7.52 6.41 20.18
N THR A 447 6.97 5.19 20.32
CA THR A 447 7.32 4.05 19.47
C THR A 447 7.04 4.35 18.00
N ALA A 448 5.84 4.85 17.68
CA ALA A 448 5.47 5.23 16.32
C ALA A 448 6.34 6.38 15.77
N SER A 449 6.81 7.30 16.62
CA SER A 449 7.76 8.35 16.20
C SER A 449 9.12 7.79 15.80
N SER A 450 9.46 6.59 16.26
CA SER A 450 10.65 5.86 15.82
C SER A 450 10.40 5.16 14.49
N LEU A 451 9.22 4.54 14.31
CA LEU A 451 8.79 3.96 13.02
C LEU A 451 8.72 5.02 11.91
N LEU A 452 8.19 6.22 12.21
CA LEU A 452 8.15 7.33 11.26
C LEU A 452 9.53 7.76 10.71
N LYS A 453 10.60 7.52 11.48
CA LYS A 453 11.99 7.83 11.08
C LYS A 453 12.65 6.68 10.34
N GLN A 454 12.06 5.48 10.38
CA GLN A 454 12.45 4.38 9.51
C GLN A 454 11.88 4.69 8.14
N GLU A 455 12.57 5.50 7.34
CA GLU A 455 12.20 5.67 5.94
C GLU A 455 12.62 4.41 5.17
N ASP A 456 11.93 4.10 4.08
CA ASP A 456 12.35 3.07 3.15
C ASP A 456 13.77 3.36 2.66
N TRP A 457 14.71 2.54 3.12
CA TRP A 457 16.14 2.70 2.84
C TRP A 457 16.44 2.54 1.35
N VAL A 458 15.60 1.81 0.60
CA VAL A 458 15.68 1.67 -0.86
C VAL A 458 15.35 3.01 -1.51
N GLU A 459 14.26 3.65 -1.08
CA GLU A 459 13.87 4.96 -1.57
C GLU A 459 14.94 6.02 -1.23
N GLN A 460 15.51 5.96 -0.01
CA GLN A 460 16.64 6.83 0.36
C GLN A 460 17.84 6.67 -0.57
N ILE A 461 18.24 5.44 -0.90
CA ILE A 461 19.33 5.16 -1.85
C ILE A 461 19.03 5.79 -3.21
N CYS A 462 17.79 5.62 -3.68
CA CYS A 462 17.35 6.11 -4.98
C CYS A 462 17.27 7.65 -5.02
N ASN A 463 16.71 8.28 -3.98
CA ASN A 463 16.60 9.73 -3.85
C ASN A 463 17.96 10.39 -3.69
N LYS A 464 18.86 9.81 -2.87
CA LYS A 464 20.26 10.28 -2.77
C LYS A 464 20.95 10.25 -4.11
N ARG A 465 20.75 9.19 -4.91
CA ARG A 465 21.32 9.14 -6.26
C ARG A 465 20.80 10.25 -7.17
N LYS A 466 19.48 10.48 -7.20
CA LYS A 466 18.87 11.55 -8.03
C LYS A 466 19.38 12.95 -7.68
N VAL A 467 19.64 13.23 -6.39
CA VAL A 467 20.17 14.53 -5.94
C VAL A 467 21.63 14.75 -6.36
N LEU A 468 22.34 13.67 -6.65
CA LEU A 468 23.75 13.69 -7.00
C LEU A 468 24.03 13.78 -8.51
N ASP A 469 23.00 13.60 -9.34
CA ASP A 469 22.98 13.84 -10.79
C ASP A 469 22.62 15.31 -11.08
#